data_AF-A0A9P7FQ25-F1
#
_entry.id   AF-A0A9P7FQ25-F1
#
_cell.length_a   1.000
_cell.length_b   1.000
_cell.length_c   1.000
_cell.angle_alpha   90.00
_cell.angle_beta   90.00
_cell.angle_gamma   90.00
#
_symmetry.space_group_name_H-M   'P 1'
#
loop_
_entity.id
_entity.type
_entity.pdbx_description
1 polymer ?
#
loop_
_entity_poly.entity_id
_entity_poly.type
_entity_poly.pdbx_seq_one_letter_code
_entity_poly.pdbx_strand_id
1 'polypeptide(L)'
;MGHWTLDNASINDTFMQGLQDGLKTRNISTSFTAQDRRIMCFPHIVNICAGHMTEKASDTPYSDDLDDYCGEVVTSGGGRDVIALCHNTVRGIRASGQRIDHFEDTIKLGNEKKWFKDGDNVVQVRPLDHFISVTRELEHLKMTPAEWSRLEDIIFVLG
;
A
#
# COMPACT_ATOMS: atom_id res chain seq x y z
N MET A 1 12.95 16.70 -32.69
CA MET A 1 11.95 16.51 -31.61
C MET A 1 12.58 15.62 -30.57
N GLY A 2 12.93 16.16 -29.40
CA GLY A 2 13.45 15.39 -28.28
C GLY A 2 12.34 15.17 -27.26
N HIS A 3 12.30 14.01 -26.63
CA HIS A 3 11.45 13.75 -25.48
C HIS A 3 12.33 13.47 -24.26
N TRP A 4 11.87 13.91 -23.10
CA TRP A 4 12.48 13.58 -21.82
C TRP A 4 11.53 12.69 -21.04
N THR A 5 12.07 11.64 -20.45
CA THR A 5 11.37 10.76 -19.51
C THR A 5 12.06 10.91 -18.17
N LEU A 6 11.29 11.27 -17.15
CA LEU A 6 11.77 11.44 -15.79
C LEU A 6 10.99 10.50 -14.89
N ASP A 7 11.68 9.85 -13.97
CA ASP A 7 11.05 9.16 -12.86
C ASP A 7 10.53 10.18 -11.86
N ASN A 8 9.53 9.78 -11.07
CA ASN A 8 8.86 10.69 -10.15
C ASN A 8 9.56 10.71 -8.77
N ALA A 9 10.87 10.99 -8.79
CA ALA A 9 11.64 11.31 -7.60
C ALA A 9 11.73 12.83 -7.41
N SER A 10 12.29 13.28 -6.29
CA SER A 10 12.68 14.69 -6.07
C SER A 10 13.58 15.25 -7.18
N ILE A 11 14.19 14.37 -7.99
CA ILE A 11 14.97 14.70 -9.18
C ILE A 11 14.09 15.37 -10.26
N ASN A 12 12.82 14.97 -10.41
CA ASN A 12 11.90 15.59 -11.37
C ASN A 12 11.58 17.03 -10.97
N ASP A 13 11.36 17.27 -9.68
CA ASP A 13 11.11 18.62 -9.16
C ASP A 13 12.33 19.52 -9.39
N THR A 14 13.52 18.99 -9.10
CA THR A 14 14.80 19.69 -9.35
C THR A 14 15.02 19.98 -10.84
N PHE A 15 14.74 19.00 -11.70
CA PHE A 15 14.85 19.15 -13.15
C PHE A 15 13.88 20.21 -13.69
N MET A 16 12.60 20.12 -13.30
CA MET A 16 11.56 21.04 -13.76
C MET A 16 11.82 22.48 -13.29
N GLN A 17 12.37 22.64 -12.09
CA GLN A 17 12.82 23.92 -11.57
C GLN A 17 14.01 24.48 -12.39
N GLY A 18 15.02 23.65 -12.66
CA GLY A 18 16.16 24.05 -13.49
C GLY A 18 15.74 24.39 -14.94
N LEU A 19 14.78 23.65 -15.50
CA LEU A 19 14.21 23.93 -16.81
C LEU A 19 13.49 25.27 -16.83
N GLN A 20 12.66 25.54 -15.82
CA GLN A 20 12.00 26.83 -15.66
C GLN A 20 13.01 27.98 -15.64
N ASP A 21 14.04 27.87 -14.80
CA ASP A 21 15.03 28.94 -14.62
C ASP A 21 15.87 29.14 -15.89
N GLY A 22 16.20 28.07 -16.61
CA GLY A 22 16.86 28.12 -17.90
C GLY A 22 16.02 28.80 -18.99
N LEU A 23 14.71 28.52 -19.03
CA LEU A 23 13.77 29.14 -19.98
C LEU A 23 13.56 30.63 -19.69
N LYS A 24 13.48 31.01 -18.41
CA LYS A 24 13.37 32.40 -17.97
C LYS A 24 14.64 33.18 -18.27
N THR A 25 15.81 32.63 -17.94
CA THR A 25 17.12 33.27 -18.18
C THR A 25 17.35 33.53 -19.67
N ARG A 26 16.86 32.63 -20.54
CA ARG A 26 16.98 32.76 -21.99
C ARG A 26 15.87 33.61 -22.63
N ASN A 27 14.95 34.20 -21.86
CA ASN A 27 13.76 34.91 -22.34
C ASN A 27 12.90 34.11 -23.34
N ILE A 28 12.89 32.77 -23.21
CA ILE A 28 12.11 31.89 -24.10
C ILE A 28 10.67 31.80 -23.62
N SER A 29 10.47 31.70 -22.30
CA SER A 29 9.14 31.67 -21.70
C SER A 29 9.20 32.17 -20.26
N THR A 30 8.49 33.27 -19.99
CA THR A 30 8.35 33.85 -18.64
C THR A 30 7.19 33.22 -17.87
N SER A 31 6.25 32.58 -18.57
CA SER A 31 5.05 31.95 -18.00
C SER A 31 5.21 30.46 -17.72
N PHE A 32 6.36 29.85 -18.03
CA PHE A 32 6.60 28.47 -17.67
C PHE A 32 6.71 28.34 -16.15
N THR A 33 5.90 27.44 -15.58
CA THR A 33 5.86 27.10 -14.16
C THR A 33 6.17 25.61 -13.99
N ALA A 34 7.17 25.29 -13.16
CA ALA A 34 7.57 23.91 -12.88
C ALA A 34 6.42 23.10 -12.26
N GLN A 35 5.63 23.73 -11.39
CA GLN A 35 4.48 23.13 -10.71
C GLN A 35 3.38 22.65 -11.69
N ASP A 36 2.92 23.52 -12.58
CA ASP A 36 1.80 23.19 -13.49
C ASP A 36 2.22 22.29 -14.66
N ARG A 37 3.53 22.11 -14.85
CA ARG A 37 4.12 21.33 -15.94
C ARG A 37 4.85 20.09 -15.46
N ARG A 38 4.69 19.71 -14.19
CA ARG A 38 5.30 18.50 -13.62
C ARG A 38 4.94 17.29 -14.47
N ILE A 39 5.96 16.59 -14.98
CA ILE A 39 5.76 15.39 -15.79
C ILE A 39 5.49 14.23 -14.82
N MET A 40 4.21 13.93 -14.58
CA MET A 40 3.84 12.77 -13.77
C MET A 40 3.76 11.53 -14.66
N CYS A 41 4.44 10.46 -14.25
CA CYS A 41 4.24 9.16 -14.90
C CYS A 41 2.87 8.58 -14.53
N PHE A 42 2.25 7.82 -15.44
CA PHE A 42 0.96 7.18 -15.17
C PHE A 42 0.95 6.34 -13.88
N PRO A 43 1.99 5.53 -13.58
CA PRO A 43 2.07 4.83 -12.30
C PRO A 43 2.02 5.77 -11.07
N HIS A 44 2.58 6.98 -11.18
CA HIS A 44 2.57 7.93 -10.07
C HIS A 44 1.17 8.53 -9.83
N ILE A 45 0.43 8.84 -10.90
CA ILE A 45 -0.95 9.30 -10.79
C ILE A 45 -1.80 8.23 -10.09
N VAL A 46 -1.64 6.97 -10.50
CA VAL A 46 -2.32 5.83 -9.86
C VAL A 46 -1.94 5.72 -8.38
N ASN A 47 -0.66 5.86 -8.03
CA ASN A 47 -0.20 5.81 -6.64
C ASN A 47 -0.79 6.95 -5.77
N ILE A 48 -0.85 8.19 -6.29
CA ILE A 48 -1.48 9.32 -5.58
C ILE A 48 -2.97 9.06 -5.38
N CYS A 49 -3.69 8.66 -6.43
CA CYS A 49 -5.12 8.37 -6.35
C CYS A 49 -5.39 7.25 -5.34
N ALA A 50 -4.60 6.17 -5.38
CA ALA A 50 -4.69 5.08 -4.41
C ALA A 50 -4.43 5.57 -2.97
N GLY A 51 -3.38 6.39 -2.78
CA GLY A 51 -3.07 7.00 -1.49
C GLY A 51 -4.23 7.79 -0.91
N HIS A 52 -4.83 8.69 -1.69
CA HIS A 52 -5.99 9.48 -1.24
C HIS A 52 -7.24 8.62 -0.97
N MET A 53 -7.45 7.54 -1.73
CA MET A 53 -8.54 6.61 -1.45
C MET A 53 -8.31 5.88 -0.13
N THR A 54 -7.08 5.42 0.12
CA THR A 54 -6.73 4.76 1.38
C THR A 54 -6.78 5.70 2.57
N GLU A 55 -6.32 6.96 2.44
CA GLU A 55 -6.40 7.98 3.49
C GLU A 55 -7.85 8.32 3.88
N LYS A 56 -8.78 8.28 2.91
CA LYS A 56 -10.20 8.50 3.20
C LYS A 56 -10.92 7.27 3.75
N ALA A 57 -10.42 6.08 3.43
CA ALA A 57 -10.99 4.82 3.89
C ALA A 57 -10.43 4.39 5.27
N SER A 58 -9.30 4.98 5.69
CA SER A 58 -8.57 4.71 6.92
C SER A 58 -8.73 5.90 7.87
N ASP A 59 -9.16 5.65 9.10
CA ASP A 59 -9.17 6.68 10.16
C ASP A 59 -7.75 6.89 10.74
N THR A 60 -6.84 5.94 10.45
CA THR A 60 -5.44 6.00 10.87
C THR A 60 -4.59 6.65 9.78
N PRO A 61 -3.79 7.69 10.10
CA PRO A 61 -2.80 8.20 9.16
C PRO A 61 -1.76 7.13 8.83
N TYR A 62 -1.37 7.04 7.57
CA TYR A 62 -0.29 6.16 7.14
C TYR A 62 1.04 6.65 7.73
N SER A 63 1.64 5.87 8.62
CA SER A 63 3.03 6.04 9.08
C SER A 63 3.91 5.01 8.41
N ASP A 64 5.16 5.34 8.06
CA ASP A 64 6.12 4.37 7.50
C ASP A 64 6.85 3.52 8.55
N ASP A 65 6.67 3.87 9.82
CA ASP A 65 7.31 3.22 10.96
C ASP A 65 6.41 2.11 11.55
N LEU A 66 6.97 0.91 11.71
CA LEU A 66 6.25 -0.28 12.23
C LEU A 66 5.81 -0.14 13.69
N ASP A 67 6.63 0.53 14.51
CA ASP A 67 6.39 0.73 15.94
C ASP A 67 5.38 1.85 16.22
N ASP A 68 5.02 2.61 15.19
CA ASP A 68 4.09 3.75 15.27
C ASP A 68 2.62 3.31 15.14
N TYR A 69 2.37 2.02 14.85
CA TYR A 69 1.02 1.47 14.88
C TYR A 69 0.55 1.27 16.32
N CYS A 70 -0.19 2.26 16.81
CA CYS A 70 -1.03 2.10 17.98
C CYS A 70 -2.29 1.29 17.59
N GLY A 71 -2.32 0.00 17.94
CA GLY A 71 -3.51 -0.86 17.75
C GLY A 71 -4.77 -0.41 18.51
N GLU A 72 -4.70 0.72 19.22
CA GLU A 72 -5.83 1.40 19.88
C GLU A 72 -6.54 2.42 18.97
N VAL A 73 -6.12 2.62 17.71
CA VAL A 73 -6.88 3.47 16.78
C VAL A 73 -8.17 2.73 16.40
N VAL A 74 -9.19 3.00 17.21
CA VAL A 74 -10.57 2.58 16.99
C VAL A 74 -11.18 3.57 16.01
N THR A 75 -11.63 3.05 14.86
CA THR A 75 -12.41 3.80 13.88
C THR A 75 -13.62 4.45 14.54
N SER A 76 -14.14 5.49 13.90
CA SER A 76 -15.36 6.19 14.32
C SER A 76 -16.56 5.24 14.58
N GLY A 77 -16.54 4.06 13.95
CA GLY A 77 -17.52 2.97 14.09
C GLY A 77 -17.16 1.86 15.10
N GLY A 78 -16.28 2.11 16.06
CA GLY A 78 -16.08 1.24 17.24
C GLY A 78 -15.27 -0.05 17.01
N GLY A 79 -14.49 -0.15 15.93
CA GLY A 79 -13.58 -1.28 15.69
C GLY A 79 -12.21 -0.83 15.18
N ARG A 80 -11.23 -1.74 15.13
CA ARG A 80 -9.90 -1.41 14.60
C ARG A 80 -9.98 -1.03 13.12
N ASP A 81 -9.06 -0.17 12.70
CA ASP A 81 -8.91 0.23 11.31
C ASP A 81 -8.39 -0.94 10.46
N VAL A 82 -9.27 -1.49 9.62
CA VAL A 82 -8.98 -2.69 8.82
C VAL A 82 -7.95 -2.43 7.72
N ILE A 83 -7.85 -1.19 7.21
CA ILE A 83 -6.87 -0.80 6.19
C ILE A 83 -5.48 -0.71 6.83
N ALA A 84 -5.39 -0.06 7.99
CA ALA A 84 -4.14 -0.01 8.76
C ALA A 84 -3.68 -1.42 9.18
N LEU A 85 -4.60 -2.28 9.64
CA LEU A 85 -4.33 -3.70 9.95
C LEU A 85 -3.74 -4.45 8.76
N CYS A 86 -4.29 -4.27 7.55
CA CYS A 86 -3.76 -4.89 6.33
C CYS A 86 -2.32 -4.45 6.05
N HIS A 87 -2.06 -3.13 6.10
CA HIS A 87 -0.72 -2.59 5.85
C HIS A 87 0.31 -3.10 6.86
N ASN A 88 -0.03 -3.11 8.15
CA ASN A 88 0.88 -3.58 9.19
C ASN A 88 1.12 -5.08 9.12
N THR A 89 0.12 -5.86 8.68
CA THR A 89 0.33 -7.29 8.40
C THR A 89 1.36 -7.49 7.29
N VAL A 90 1.19 -6.80 6.15
CA VAL A 90 2.15 -6.89 5.02
C VAL A 90 3.54 -6.45 5.45
N ARG A 91 3.65 -5.38 6.24
CA ARG A 91 4.95 -4.95 6.77
C ARG A 91 5.54 -5.94 7.75
N GLY A 92 4.74 -6.49 8.67
CA GLY A 92 5.17 -7.50 9.62
C GLY A 92 5.77 -8.72 8.92
N ILE A 93 5.18 -9.14 7.80
CA ILE A 93 5.71 -10.19 6.93
C ILE A 93 7.03 -9.74 6.26
N ARG A 94 7.08 -8.50 5.76
CA ARG A 94 8.25 -7.97 5.04
C ARG A 94 9.40 -7.48 5.91
N ALA A 95 9.20 -7.36 7.22
CA ALA A 95 10.20 -6.82 8.16
C ALA A 95 11.49 -7.66 8.22
N SER A 96 11.45 -8.92 7.79
CA SER A 96 12.63 -9.79 7.71
C SER A 96 12.52 -10.73 6.51
N GLY A 97 13.64 -10.97 5.83
CA GLY A 97 13.72 -11.96 4.75
C GLY A 97 13.23 -13.34 5.18
N GLN A 98 13.54 -13.77 6.41
CA GLN A 98 13.05 -15.04 6.96
C GLN A 98 11.52 -15.11 7.06
N ARG A 99 10.86 -13.97 7.37
CA ARG A 99 9.40 -13.93 7.46
C ARG A 99 8.75 -13.98 6.08
N ILE A 100 9.38 -13.35 5.09
CA ILE A 100 8.96 -13.47 3.67
C ILE A 100 9.11 -14.92 3.22
N ASP A 101 10.29 -15.52 3.42
CA ASP A 101 10.56 -16.91 3.03
C ASP A 101 9.59 -17.88 3.71
N HIS A 102 9.36 -17.72 5.02
CA HIS A 102 8.43 -18.56 5.76
C HIS A 102 6.97 -18.37 5.31
N PHE A 103 6.59 -17.15 4.90
CA PHE A 103 5.27 -16.91 4.33
C PHE A 103 5.12 -17.58 2.96
N GLU A 104 6.13 -17.48 2.11
CA GLU A 104 6.15 -18.19 0.83
C GLU A 104 6.07 -19.71 1.01
N ASP A 105 6.83 -20.26 1.95
CA ASP A 105 6.83 -21.69 2.24
C ASP A 105 5.49 -22.15 2.82
N THR A 106 4.84 -21.32 3.63
CA THR A 106 3.47 -21.56 4.10
C THR A 106 2.49 -21.63 2.94
N ILE A 107 2.62 -20.73 1.95
CA ILE A 107 1.79 -20.75 0.74
C ILE A 107 2.07 -22.00 -0.08
N LYS A 108 3.34 -22.34 -0.33
CA LYS A 108 3.73 -23.54 -1.10
C LYS A 108 3.19 -24.80 -0.45
N LEU A 109 3.45 -24.98 0.84
CA LEU A 109 3.00 -26.13 1.63
C LEU A 109 1.48 -26.21 1.68
N GLY A 110 0.80 -25.09 1.87
CA GLY A 110 -0.66 -25.05 1.88
C GLY A 110 -1.28 -25.36 0.52
N ASN A 111 -0.66 -24.94 -0.58
CA ASN A 111 -1.08 -25.31 -1.94
C ASN A 111 -0.90 -26.81 -2.20
N GLU A 112 0.26 -27.37 -1.83
CA GLU A 112 0.54 -28.81 -1.95
C GLU A 112 -0.47 -29.64 -1.16
N LYS A 113 -0.77 -29.23 0.08
CA LYS A 113 -1.72 -29.90 0.97
C LYS A 113 -3.17 -29.53 0.73
N LYS A 114 -3.45 -28.67 -0.25
CA LYS A 114 -4.79 -28.15 -0.57
C LYS A 114 -5.51 -27.53 0.63
N TRP A 115 -4.77 -26.87 1.53
CA TRP A 115 -5.30 -26.18 2.71
C TRP A 115 -6.20 -24.99 2.34
N PHE A 116 -6.05 -24.45 1.14
CA PHE A 116 -6.80 -23.28 0.64
C PHE A 116 -7.88 -23.70 -0.37
N LYS A 117 -8.66 -24.73 -0.02
CA LYS A 117 -9.79 -25.23 -0.83
C LYS A 117 -10.98 -25.58 0.06
N ASP A 118 -12.19 -25.38 -0.46
CA ASP A 118 -13.44 -25.90 0.11
C ASP A 118 -14.19 -26.59 -1.03
N GLY A 119 -14.17 -27.93 -1.02
CA GLY A 119 -14.61 -28.74 -2.16
C GLY A 119 -13.79 -28.48 -3.43
N ASP A 120 -14.48 -28.35 -4.57
CA ASP A 120 -13.88 -28.00 -5.88
C ASP A 120 -13.70 -26.49 -6.06
N ASN A 121 -14.21 -25.67 -5.14
CA ASN A 121 -14.02 -24.23 -5.16
C ASN A 121 -12.69 -23.89 -4.48
N VAL A 122 -11.91 -23.02 -5.12
CA VAL A 122 -10.76 -22.39 -4.46
C VAL A 122 -11.34 -21.48 -3.37
N VAL A 123 -11.43 -21.98 -2.14
CA VAL A 123 -11.76 -21.12 -1.02
C VAL A 123 -10.51 -20.39 -0.61
N GLN A 124 -10.62 -19.07 -0.56
CA GLN A 124 -9.66 -18.23 0.14
C GLN A 124 -9.72 -18.54 1.65
N VAL A 125 -9.24 -19.72 2.08
CA VAL A 125 -8.63 -19.79 3.40
C VAL A 125 -7.37 -18.98 3.23
N ARG A 126 -7.41 -17.73 3.72
CA ARG A 126 -6.38 -16.75 3.40
C ARG A 126 -5.07 -17.25 4.02
N PRO A 127 -4.02 -17.54 3.23
CA PRO A 127 -2.72 -18.01 3.75
C PRO A 127 -2.19 -17.16 4.91
N LEU A 128 -2.61 -15.89 4.92
CA LEU A 128 -2.40 -14.90 5.95
C LEU A 128 -2.85 -15.33 7.36
N ASP A 129 -4.07 -15.83 7.53
CA ASP A 129 -4.58 -16.18 8.86
C ASP A 129 -3.84 -17.38 9.46
N HIS A 130 -3.48 -18.34 8.61
CA HIS A 130 -2.66 -19.47 9.03
C HIS A 130 -1.26 -18.98 9.41
N PHE A 131 -0.59 -18.24 8.53
CA PHE A 131 0.76 -17.72 8.76
C PHE A 131 0.87 -16.87 10.04
N ILE A 132 -0.09 -15.95 10.25
CA ILE A 132 -0.16 -15.12 11.46
C ILE A 132 -0.33 -16.01 12.70
N SER A 133 -1.17 -17.04 12.63
CA SER A 133 -1.41 -17.95 13.76
C SER A 133 -0.17 -18.79 14.13
N VAL A 134 0.71 -19.11 13.16
CA VAL A 134 1.98 -19.81 13.45
C VAL A 134 3.11 -18.84 13.85
N THR A 135 2.96 -17.55 13.53
CA THR A 135 3.93 -16.50 13.85
C THR A 135 3.41 -15.69 15.04
N ARG A 136 3.61 -16.20 16.25
CA ARG A 136 3.13 -15.59 17.52
C ARG A 136 3.32 -14.08 17.63
N GLU A 137 4.43 -13.55 17.12
CA GLU A 137 4.74 -12.12 17.13
C GLU A 137 3.73 -11.27 16.34
N LEU A 138 3.04 -11.86 15.35
CA LEU A 138 2.05 -11.20 14.51
C LEU A 138 0.60 -11.50 14.95
N GLU A 139 0.39 -12.30 16.01
CA GLU A 139 -0.94 -12.76 16.42
C GLU A 139 -1.92 -11.60 16.69
N HIS A 140 -1.41 -10.48 17.20
CA HIS A 140 -2.17 -9.24 17.42
C HIS A 140 -2.72 -8.60 16.13
N LEU A 141 -2.15 -8.92 14.96
CA LEU A 141 -2.59 -8.43 13.65
C LEU A 141 -3.67 -9.32 13.02
N LYS A 142 -4.03 -10.42 13.66
CA LYS A 142 -5.09 -11.30 13.17
C LYS A 142 -6.43 -10.57 13.15
N MET A 143 -7.10 -10.59 12.00
CA MET A 143 -8.42 -10.00 11.83
C MET A 143 -9.51 -10.96 12.32
N THR A 144 -10.52 -10.39 12.94
CA THR A 144 -11.77 -11.08 13.30
C THR A 144 -12.66 -11.25 12.07
N PRO A 145 -13.65 -12.17 12.09
CA PRO A 145 -14.60 -12.32 10.98
C PRO A 145 -15.35 -11.01 10.64
N ALA A 146 -15.67 -10.18 11.63
CA ALA A 146 -16.31 -8.89 11.42
C ALA A 146 -15.40 -7.88 10.72
N GLU A 147 -14.10 -7.88 11.05
CA GLU A 147 -13.09 -7.04 10.38
C GLU A 147 -12.87 -7.50 8.93
N TRP A 148 -12.87 -8.82 8.68
CA TRP A 148 -12.82 -9.36 7.33
C TRP A 148 -14.03 -8.95 6.48
N SER A 149 -15.24 -8.99 7.04
CA SER A 149 -16.45 -8.53 6.35
C SER A 149 -16.37 -7.03 6.01
N ARG A 150 -15.88 -6.21 6.94
CA ARG A 150 -15.68 -4.77 6.69
C ARG A 150 -14.67 -4.51 5.58
N LEU A 151 -13.59 -5.29 5.52
CA LEU A 151 -12.62 -5.18 4.44
C LEU A 151 -13.22 -5.54 3.09
N GLU A 152 -14.05 -6.59 3.03
CA GLU A 152 -14.77 -6.98 1.81
C GLU A 152 -15.75 -5.90 1.35
N ASP A 153 -16.46 -5.26 2.27
CA ASP A 153 -17.34 -4.12 1.96
C ASP A 153 -16.55 -2.96 1.34
N ILE A 154 -15.36 -2.63 1.89
CA ILE A 154 -14.48 -1.60 1.33
C ILE A 154 -13.99 -1.98 -0.06
N ILE A 155 -13.55 -3.22 -0.26
CA ILE A 155 -13.11 -3.73 -1.57
C ILE A 155 -14.24 -3.64 -2.59
N PHE A 156 -15.47 -4.01 -2.20
CA PHE A 156 -16.63 -3.94 -3.07
C PHE A 156 -17.00 -2.51 -3.48
N VAL A 157 -16.84 -1.54 -2.59
CA VAL A 157 -17.11 -0.12 -2.90
C VAL A 157 -16.03 0.50 -3.80
N LEU A 158 -14.79 0.02 -3.71
CA LEU A 158 -13.64 0.56 -4.45
C LEU A 158 -13.34 -0.15 -5.77
N GLY A 159 -13.83 -1.39 -5.98
CA GLY A 159 -13.58 -2.24 -7.16
C GLY A 159 -14.68 -2.17 -8.21
#